data_AF-A0A9P8F120-F1
#
_entry.id   AF-A0A9P8F120-F1
#
_cell.length_a   1.000
_cell.length_b   1.000
_cell.length_c   1.000
_cell.angle_alpha   90.00
_cell.angle_beta   90.00
_cell.angle_gamma   90.00
#
_symmetry.space_group_name_H-M   'P 1'
#
loop_
_entity.id
_entity.type
_entity.pdbx_description
1 polymer ?
#
loop_
_entity_poly.entity_id
_entity_poly.type
_entity_poly.pdbx_seq_one_letter_code
_entity_poly.pdbx_strand_id
1 'polypeptide(L)'
;LSRYTHDNDPDVAVNAIFAMGLLGAGTNNARLAQLLRQLASYYHRDPNALFMVRIAQGLLHMGKGTLSLSPFHTDRSVLSRVSAAGLLTTLVSLIDAKSFVLGDSHYLLYFLVTAISPRFLITLDEDLKPLQVNVRVGQAVDVVGQAGRPKTITGWQTQSTPVLLSYGERAELEDEEYIPVTNVMEGLVILKKNPEWEGAQA
;
A
#
# COMPACT_ATOMS: atom_id res chain seq x y z
N LEU A 1 -15.24 1.07 14.14
CA LEU A 1 -14.02 0.30 14.47
C LEU A 1 -13.42 0.73 15.81
N SER A 2 -12.95 1.97 16.01
CA SER A 2 -12.31 2.39 17.28
C SER A 2 -13.14 2.21 18.56
N ARG A 3 -14.49 2.18 18.47
CA ARG A 3 -15.35 1.85 19.62
C ARG A 3 -15.43 0.34 19.86
N TYR A 4 -15.56 -0.45 18.79
CA TYR A 4 -15.62 -1.91 18.83
C TYR A 4 -14.32 -2.57 19.31
N THR A 5 -13.19 -1.86 19.26
CA THR A 5 -11.92 -2.37 19.81
C THR A 5 -11.85 -2.34 21.33
N HIS A 6 -12.83 -1.73 21.99
CA HIS A 6 -13.01 -1.72 23.44
C HIS A 6 -14.32 -2.41 23.84
N ASP A 7 -14.85 -3.26 22.95
CA ASP A 7 -16.05 -4.04 23.27
C ASP A 7 -15.74 -5.05 24.38
N ASN A 8 -16.78 -5.40 25.14
CA ASN A 8 -16.69 -6.42 26.19
C ASN A 8 -16.59 -7.82 25.59
N ASP A 9 -17.15 -8.02 24.39
CA ASP A 9 -17.00 -9.27 23.66
C ASP A 9 -15.59 -9.36 23.03
N PRO A 10 -14.73 -10.30 23.49
CA PRO A 10 -13.38 -10.43 22.97
C PRO A 10 -13.35 -10.79 21.49
N ASP A 11 -14.35 -11.51 20.97
CA ASP A 11 -14.36 -11.96 19.57
C ASP A 11 -14.61 -10.76 18.63
N VAL A 12 -15.50 -9.86 19.03
CA VAL A 12 -15.76 -8.59 18.31
C VAL A 12 -14.53 -7.67 18.39
N ALA A 13 -13.91 -7.57 19.56
CA ALA A 13 -12.74 -6.72 19.77
C ALA A 13 -11.54 -7.17 18.92
N VAL A 14 -11.22 -8.47 18.92
CA VAL A 14 -10.12 -9.07 18.13
C VAL A 14 -10.32 -8.83 16.64
N ASN A 15 -11.54 -9.07 16.13
CA ASN A 15 -11.86 -8.86 14.73
C ASN A 15 -11.81 -7.38 14.34
N ALA A 16 -12.25 -6.48 15.22
CA ALA A 16 -12.13 -5.04 14.99
C ALA A 16 -10.67 -4.57 14.95
N ILE A 17 -9.80 -5.12 15.81
CA ILE A 17 -8.36 -4.84 15.82
C ILE A 17 -7.71 -5.31 14.53
N PHE A 18 -8.00 -6.54 14.10
CA PHE A 18 -7.48 -7.07 12.84
C PHE A 18 -7.93 -6.23 11.64
N ALA A 19 -9.22 -5.88 11.56
CA ALA A 19 -9.76 -5.06 10.48
C ALA A 19 -9.08 -3.69 10.39
N MET A 20 -8.75 -3.07 11.53
CA MET A 20 -7.96 -1.83 11.55
C MET A 20 -6.53 -2.03 11.05
N GLY A 21 -5.87 -3.13 11.42
CA GLY A 21 -4.55 -3.48 10.92
C GLY A 21 -4.53 -3.71 9.40
N LEU A 22 -5.55 -4.41 8.89
CA LEU A 22 -5.73 -4.67 7.45
C LEU A 22 -5.96 -3.38 6.66
N LEU A 23 -6.84 -2.49 7.14
CA LEU A 23 -7.11 -1.20 6.49
C LEU A 23 -5.91 -0.25 6.55
N GLY A 24 -5.13 -0.32 7.63
CA GLY A 24 -3.91 0.47 7.80
C GLY A 24 -2.69 -0.11 7.10
N ALA A 25 -2.79 -1.27 6.44
CA ALA A 25 -1.62 -2.02 6.00
C ALA A 25 -0.70 -1.22 5.07
N GLY A 26 0.54 -1.02 5.49
CA GLY A 26 1.54 -0.27 4.73
C GLY A 26 1.35 1.24 4.68
N THR A 27 0.30 1.80 5.31
CA THR A 27 0.03 3.25 5.26
C THR A 27 0.89 4.06 6.23
N ASN A 28 1.48 3.41 7.23
CA ASN A 28 2.24 4.06 8.30
C ASN A 28 1.50 5.24 8.96
N ASN A 29 0.17 5.16 9.05
CA ASN A 29 -0.65 6.25 9.58
C ASN A 29 -0.39 6.45 11.09
N ALA A 30 0.09 7.65 11.47
CA ALA A 30 0.48 7.97 12.83
C ALA A 30 -0.66 7.86 13.86
N ARG A 31 -1.89 8.25 13.49
CA ARG A 31 -3.06 8.17 14.38
C ARG A 31 -3.43 6.72 14.67
N LEU A 32 -3.41 5.87 13.65
CA LEU A 32 -3.68 4.44 13.81
C LEU A 32 -2.56 3.76 14.62
N ALA A 33 -1.30 4.12 14.38
CA ALA A 33 -0.16 3.61 15.15
C ALA A 33 -0.30 3.93 16.64
N GLN A 34 -0.69 5.16 16.98
CA GLN A 34 -0.91 5.56 18.37
C GLN A 34 -2.06 4.78 19.01
N LEU A 35 -3.18 4.60 18.31
CA LEU A 35 -4.31 3.80 18.79
C LEU A 35 -3.90 2.35 19.08
N LEU A 36 -3.18 1.71 18.15
CA LEU A 36 -2.71 0.33 18.33
C LEU A 36 -1.71 0.19 19.49
N ARG A 37 -0.89 1.21 19.78
CA ARG A 37 -0.02 1.22 20.98
C ARG A 37 -0.85 1.30 22.26
N GLN A 38 -1.89 2.11 22.29
CA GLN A 38 -2.80 2.20 23.45
C GLN A 38 -3.53 0.87 23.68
N LEU A 39 -4.00 0.23 22.61
CA LEU A 39 -4.64 -1.08 22.67
C LEU A 39 -3.70 -2.19 23.16
N ALA A 40 -2.41 -2.13 22.80
CA ALA A 40 -1.42 -3.08 23.31
C ALA A 40 -1.24 -2.96 24.84
N SER A 41 -1.26 -1.74 25.37
CA SER A 41 -1.23 -1.50 26.82
C SER A 41 -2.54 -1.92 27.50
N TYR A 42 -3.68 -1.72 26.84
CA TYR A 42 -4.99 -2.11 27.37
C TYR A 42 -5.13 -3.64 27.47
N TYR A 43 -4.81 -4.37 26.41
CA TYR A 43 -4.90 -5.84 26.35
C TYR A 43 -3.65 -6.57 26.85
N HIS A 44 -2.75 -5.92 27.61
CA HIS A 44 -1.48 -6.54 28.04
C HIS A 44 -1.63 -7.84 28.85
N ARG A 45 -2.78 -8.04 29.50
CA ARG A 45 -3.08 -9.24 30.31
C ARG A 45 -3.66 -10.40 29.51
N ASP A 46 -4.21 -10.15 28.33
CA ASP A 46 -4.81 -11.16 27.47
C ASP A 46 -3.85 -11.50 26.31
N PRO A 47 -3.19 -12.67 26.35
CA PRO A 47 -2.22 -13.05 25.31
C PRO A 47 -2.83 -13.10 23.91
N ASN A 48 -4.10 -13.48 23.79
CA ASN A 48 -4.77 -13.67 22.50
C ASN A 48 -5.10 -12.34 21.83
N ALA A 49 -5.69 -11.41 22.59
CA ALA A 49 -5.93 -10.06 22.10
C ALA A 49 -4.61 -9.32 21.83
N LEU A 50 -3.59 -9.48 22.68
CA LEU A 50 -2.27 -8.89 22.48
C LEU A 50 -1.58 -9.42 21.21
N PHE A 51 -1.71 -10.71 20.93
CA PHE A 51 -1.22 -11.31 19.68
C PHE A 51 -1.83 -10.61 18.47
N MET A 52 -3.15 -10.41 18.45
CA MET A 52 -3.82 -9.74 17.35
C MET A 52 -3.41 -8.28 17.20
N VAL A 53 -3.26 -7.55 18.30
CA VAL A 53 -2.76 -6.16 18.28
C VAL A 53 -1.36 -6.09 17.65
N ARG A 54 -0.47 -7.04 17.97
CA ARG A 54 0.88 -7.09 17.38
C ARG A 54 0.85 -7.38 15.89
N ILE A 55 -0.03 -8.29 15.43
CA ILE A 55 -0.23 -8.52 13.99
C ILE A 55 -0.71 -7.23 13.31
N ALA A 56 -1.71 -6.54 13.88
CA ALA A 56 -2.20 -5.27 13.34
C ALA A 56 -1.12 -4.18 13.28
N GLN A 57 -0.25 -4.09 14.29
CA GLN A 57 0.91 -3.19 14.30
C GLN A 57 1.94 -3.55 13.21
N GLY A 58 2.20 -4.84 13.02
CA GLY A 58 3.07 -5.35 11.96
C GLY A 58 2.54 -5.01 10.57
N LEU A 59 1.23 -5.19 10.34
CA LEU A 59 0.57 -4.84 9.09
C LEU A 59 0.66 -3.33 8.82
N LEU A 60 0.44 -2.48 9.82
CA LEU A 60 0.53 -1.02 9.67
C LEU A 60 1.91 -0.55 9.16
N HIS A 61 2.98 -1.16 9.67
CA HIS A 61 4.36 -0.84 9.32
C HIS A 61 4.98 -1.83 8.33
N MET A 62 4.15 -2.55 7.58
CA MET A 62 4.59 -3.58 6.63
C MET A 62 5.61 -3.02 5.63
N GLY A 63 6.77 -3.66 5.52
CA GLY A 63 7.88 -3.17 4.70
C GLY A 63 8.35 -1.75 5.05
N LYS A 64 8.24 -1.32 6.32
CA LYS A 64 8.46 0.09 6.75
C LYS A 64 7.52 1.10 6.07
N GLY A 65 6.37 0.66 5.57
CA GLY A 65 5.42 1.46 4.79
C GLY A 65 5.61 1.37 3.28
N THR A 66 6.58 0.59 2.80
CA THR A 66 6.83 0.42 1.34
C THR A 66 5.95 -0.64 0.69
N LEU A 67 5.34 -1.51 1.49
CA LEU A 67 4.49 -2.62 1.04
C LEU A 67 3.08 -2.40 1.58
N SER A 68 2.06 -2.65 0.76
CA SER A 68 0.65 -2.58 1.18
C SER A 68 -0.11 -3.82 0.69
N LEU A 69 -1.35 -3.97 1.15
CA LEU A 69 -2.22 -5.08 0.79
C LEU A 69 -3.23 -4.61 -0.26
N SER A 70 -3.14 -5.16 -1.46
CA SER A 70 -4.08 -4.90 -2.55
C SER A 70 -4.22 -6.14 -3.42
N PRO A 71 -5.44 -6.61 -3.71
CA PRO A 71 -5.64 -7.67 -4.68
C PRO A 71 -5.57 -7.16 -6.13
N PHE A 72 -5.55 -5.84 -6.33
CA PHE A 72 -5.46 -5.23 -7.64
C PHE A 72 -4.01 -4.91 -8.02
N HIS A 73 -3.72 -5.07 -9.32
CA HIS A 73 -2.44 -4.82 -9.97
C HIS A 73 -2.61 -3.83 -11.12
N THR A 74 -1.51 -3.19 -11.54
CA THR A 74 -1.41 -2.26 -12.68
C THR A 74 -2.45 -1.14 -12.58
N ASP A 75 -2.18 -0.14 -11.74
CA ASP A 75 -3.08 1.02 -11.61
C ASP A 75 -4.54 0.63 -11.33
N ARG A 76 -4.70 -0.42 -10.52
CA ARG A 76 -5.98 -1.00 -10.08
C ARG A 76 -6.88 -1.55 -11.18
N SER A 77 -6.38 -1.71 -12.39
CA SER A 77 -7.16 -2.18 -13.54
C SER A 77 -7.40 -3.70 -13.52
N VAL A 78 -6.44 -4.49 -13.01
CA VAL A 78 -6.50 -5.95 -13.06
C VAL A 78 -6.59 -6.54 -11.65
N LEU A 79 -7.62 -7.33 -11.40
CA LEU A 79 -7.76 -8.11 -10.17
C LEU A 79 -6.96 -9.42 -10.27
N SER A 80 -5.98 -9.61 -9.38
CA SER A 80 -5.30 -10.90 -9.23
C SER A 80 -6.20 -11.88 -8.47
N ARG A 81 -6.57 -12.98 -9.12
CA ARG A 81 -7.41 -14.03 -8.51
C ARG A 81 -6.75 -14.67 -7.29
N VAL A 82 -5.43 -14.83 -7.34
CA VAL A 82 -4.63 -15.44 -6.25
C VAL A 82 -4.58 -14.50 -5.04
N SER A 83 -4.32 -13.22 -5.27
CA SER A 83 -4.28 -12.20 -4.21
C SER A 83 -5.65 -12.02 -3.55
N ALA A 84 -6.72 -12.01 -4.35
CA ALA A 84 -8.10 -11.99 -3.86
C ALA A 84 -8.44 -13.24 -3.05
N ALA A 85 -8.07 -14.43 -3.53
CA ALA A 85 -8.30 -15.67 -2.81
C ALA A 85 -7.59 -15.69 -1.45
N GLY A 86 -6.32 -15.28 -1.38
CA GLY A 86 -5.58 -15.23 -0.10
C GLY A 86 -6.18 -14.27 0.93
N LEU A 87 -6.64 -13.09 0.49
CA LEU A 87 -7.39 -12.17 1.36
C LEU A 87 -8.70 -12.78 1.83
N LEU A 88 -9.48 -13.38 0.93
CA LEU A 88 -10.75 -14.02 1.28
C LEU A 88 -10.56 -15.19 2.25
N THR A 89 -9.56 -16.04 2.04
CA THR A 89 -9.23 -17.14 2.96
C THR A 89 -8.92 -16.60 4.35
N THR A 90 -8.15 -15.52 4.44
CA THR A 90 -7.81 -14.90 5.74
C THR A 90 -9.06 -14.31 6.41
N LEU A 91 -9.92 -13.63 5.66
CA LEU A 91 -11.17 -13.05 6.18
C LEU A 91 -12.16 -14.12 6.66
N VAL A 92 -12.32 -15.21 5.91
CA VAL A 92 -13.19 -16.33 6.30
C VAL A 92 -12.64 -17.06 7.52
N SER A 93 -11.32 -17.19 7.64
CA SER A 93 -10.69 -17.82 8.81
C SER A 93 -10.96 -17.05 10.12
N LEU A 94 -11.21 -15.74 10.04
CA LEU A 94 -11.44 -14.88 11.20
C LEU A 94 -12.91 -14.83 11.68
N ILE A 95 -13.81 -15.59 11.03
CA ILE A 95 -15.19 -15.73 11.53
C ILE A 95 -15.19 -16.39 12.92
N ASP A 96 -14.33 -17.38 13.14
CA ASP A 96 -14.04 -17.98 14.44
C ASP A 96 -12.58 -17.74 14.83
N ALA A 97 -12.24 -16.47 15.07
CA ALA A 97 -10.86 -16.05 15.32
C ALA A 97 -10.26 -16.73 16.56
N LYS A 98 -11.05 -16.96 17.62
CA LYS A 98 -10.57 -17.46 18.90
C LYS A 98 -10.20 -18.95 18.86
N SER A 99 -11.07 -19.78 18.31
CA SER A 99 -10.84 -21.24 18.29
C SER A 99 -9.91 -21.63 17.15
N PHE A 100 -10.00 -20.95 16.01
CA PHE A 100 -9.30 -21.33 14.80
C PHE A 100 -7.96 -20.62 14.63
N VAL A 101 -8.00 -19.28 14.51
CA VAL A 101 -6.79 -18.48 14.23
C VAL A 101 -5.92 -18.29 15.45
N LEU A 102 -6.48 -18.18 16.65
CA LEU A 102 -5.75 -18.01 17.92
C LEU A 102 -5.51 -19.34 18.66
N GLY A 103 -6.07 -20.44 18.17
CA GLY A 103 -5.82 -21.80 18.68
C GLY A 103 -4.69 -22.47 17.93
N ASP A 104 -5.03 -23.25 16.90
CA ASP A 104 -4.07 -24.15 16.25
C ASP A 104 -3.56 -23.64 14.89
N SER A 105 -4.30 -22.73 14.23
CA SER A 105 -4.10 -22.39 12.82
C SER A 105 -3.61 -20.96 12.57
N HIS A 106 -2.62 -20.49 13.34
CA HIS A 106 -2.02 -19.16 13.16
C HIS A 106 -1.43 -18.94 11.77
N TYR A 107 -0.94 -20.00 11.12
CA TYR A 107 -0.27 -19.95 9.83
C TYR A 107 -1.19 -19.50 8.68
N LEU A 108 -2.51 -19.53 8.87
CA LEU A 108 -3.47 -19.04 7.88
C LEU A 108 -3.29 -17.55 7.59
N LEU A 109 -2.73 -16.78 8.53
CA LEU A 109 -2.38 -15.38 8.30
C LEU A 109 -1.31 -15.21 7.20
N TYR A 110 -0.50 -16.24 6.90
CA TYR A 110 0.47 -16.17 5.80
C TYR A 110 -0.19 -16.14 4.42
N PHE A 111 -1.47 -16.49 4.29
CA PHE A 111 -2.18 -16.27 3.04
C PHE A 111 -2.32 -14.79 2.66
N LEU A 112 -2.09 -13.85 3.60
CA LEU A 112 -1.97 -12.43 3.28
C LEU A 112 -0.79 -12.11 2.35
N VAL A 113 0.26 -12.94 2.35
CA VAL A 113 1.48 -12.71 1.55
C VAL A 113 1.16 -12.61 0.06
N THR A 114 0.15 -13.33 -0.43
CA THR A 114 -0.23 -13.31 -1.85
C THR A 114 -0.81 -11.96 -2.30
N ALA A 115 -1.22 -11.11 -1.36
CA ALA A 115 -1.78 -9.78 -1.63
C ALA A 115 -0.82 -8.64 -1.27
N ILE A 116 0.41 -8.95 -0.84
CA ILE A 116 1.43 -7.93 -0.55
C ILE A 116 2.00 -7.42 -1.87
N SER A 117 1.88 -6.11 -2.10
CA SER A 117 2.45 -5.42 -3.25
C SER A 117 3.25 -4.18 -2.84
N PRO A 118 4.36 -3.87 -3.55
CA PRO A 118 5.12 -2.65 -3.32
C PRO A 118 4.38 -1.40 -3.81
N ARG A 119 4.62 -0.27 -3.14
CA ARG A 119 4.05 1.06 -3.46
C ARG A 119 5.10 2.13 -3.75
N PHE A 120 6.37 1.76 -3.78
CA PHE A 120 7.42 2.70 -4.16
C PHE A 120 7.47 2.86 -5.69
N LEU A 121 7.95 4.02 -6.12
CA LEU A 121 8.36 4.31 -7.48
C LEU A 121 9.87 4.56 -7.48
N ILE A 122 10.59 3.68 -8.16
CA ILE A 122 12.03 3.77 -8.39
C ILE A 122 12.25 3.76 -9.89
N THR A 123 13.02 4.72 -10.37
CA THR A 123 13.40 4.86 -11.78
C THR A 123 14.81 4.36 -12.00
N LEU A 124 14.97 3.61 -13.09
CA LEU A 124 16.24 3.01 -13.51
C LEU A 124 16.57 3.47 -14.93
N ASP A 125 17.85 3.58 -15.22
CA ASP A 125 18.38 3.82 -16.57
C ASP A 125 18.43 2.51 -17.38
N GLU A 126 18.79 2.59 -18.67
CA GLU A 126 18.99 1.43 -19.56
C GLU A 126 20.05 0.45 -19.04
N ASP A 127 21.05 0.96 -18.32
CA ASP A 127 22.09 0.18 -17.63
C ASP A 127 21.64 -0.40 -16.26
N LEU A 128 20.34 -0.30 -15.92
CA LEU A 128 19.77 -0.70 -14.62
C LEU A 128 20.37 0.04 -13.41
N LYS A 129 20.95 1.23 -13.63
CA LYS A 129 21.42 2.10 -12.55
C LYS A 129 20.28 2.98 -12.04
N PRO A 130 20.18 3.24 -10.73
CA PRO A 130 19.20 4.18 -10.19
C PRO A 130 19.37 5.56 -10.82
N LEU A 131 18.29 6.07 -11.40
CA LEU A 131 18.24 7.38 -12.04
C LEU A 131 17.27 8.26 -11.27
N GLN A 132 17.75 9.40 -10.76
CA GLN A 132 16.90 10.36 -10.05
C GLN A 132 16.28 11.32 -11.06
N VAL A 133 14.96 11.25 -11.19
CA VAL A 133 14.14 12.16 -12.00
C VAL A 133 13.04 12.80 -11.17
N ASN A 134 12.59 13.98 -11.59
CA ASN A 134 11.44 14.64 -10.99
C ASN A 134 10.14 14.05 -11.54
N VAL A 135 9.25 13.73 -10.61
CA VAL A 135 7.92 13.18 -10.87
C VAL A 135 6.86 14.04 -10.20
N ARG A 136 5.73 14.24 -10.89
CA ARG A 136 4.52 14.86 -10.37
C ARG A 136 3.65 13.78 -9.78
N VAL A 137 3.45 13.81 -8.47
CA VAL A 137 2.58 12.88 -7.75
C VAL A 137 1.30 13.59 -7.37
N GLY A 138 0.16 13.08 -7.81
CA GLY A 138 -1.15 13.68 -7.56
C GLY A 138 -2.27 12.65 -7.55
N GLN A 139 -3.50 13.10 -7.32
CA GLN A 139 -4.64 12.20 -7.27
C GLN A 139 -5.02 11.69 -8.67
N ALA A 140 -5.17 10.37 -8.76
CA ALA A 140 -5.56 9.66 -9.97
C ALA A 140 -6.94 10.09 -10.48
N VAL A 141 -6.99 10.49 -11.74
CA VAL A 141 -8.21 10.83 -12.49
C VAL A 141 -8.09 10.25 -13.90
N ASP A 142 -9.22 10.04 -14.57
CA ASP A 142 -9.24 9.38 -15.89
C ASP A 142 -8.68 10.30 -16.98
N VAL A 143 -9.26 11.50 -17.13
CA VAL A 143 -8.72 12.56 -17.99
C VAL A 143 -9.05 13.93 -17.41
N VAL A 144 -8.02 14.75 -17.22
CA VAL A 144 -8.13 16.19 -16.91
C VAL A 144 -7.18 16.98 -17.80
N GLY A 145 -7.42 18.28 -17.94
CA GLY A 145 -6.57 19.18 -18.74
C GLY A 145 -7.18 19.60 -20.07
N GLN A 146 -6.40 20.30 -20.88
CA GLN A 146 -6.84 20.84 -22.17
C GLN A 146 -6.84 19.74 -23.25
N ALA A 147 -7.76 19.86 -24.21
CA ALA A 147 -7.82 18.97 -25.37
C ALA A 147 -6.47 18.99 -26.12
N GLY A 148 -5.86 17.82 -26.31
CA GLY A 148 -4.56 17.65 -26.97
C GLY A 148 -3.41 17.26 -26.04
N ARG A 149 -3.50 17.55 -24.73
CA ARG A 149 -2.56 17.04 -23.71
C ARG A 149 -3.34 16.55 -22.48
N PRO A 150 -4.00 15.38 -22.58
CA PRO A 150 -4.71 14.81 -21.45
C PRO A 150 -3.72 14.48 -20.32
N LYS A 151 -4.10 14.80 -19.09
CA LYS A 151 -3.39 14.49 -17.86
C LYS A 151 -4.23 13.52 -17.03
N THR A 152 -3.55 12.61 -16.34
CA THR A 152 -4.21 11.58 -15.50
C THR A 152 -4.10 11.89 -14.00
N ILE A 153 -3.54 13.05 -13.66
CA ILE A 153 -3.34 13.52 -12.27
C ILE A 153 -3.97 14.90 -12.03
N THR A 154 -4.53 15.08 -10.84
CA THR A 154 -4.96 16.38 -10.30
C THR A 154 -4.23 16.72 -9.02
N GLY A 155 -4.03 18.02 -8.74
CA GLY A 155 -3.47 18.50 -7.48
C GLY A 155 -2.12 17.89 -7.13
N TRP A 156 -1.15 17.99 -8.05
CA TRP A 156 0.14 17.32 -7.91
C TRP A 156 1.15 18.11 -7.08
N GLN A 157 2.13 17.38 -6.55
CA GLN A 157 3.36 17.89 -5.97
C GLN A 157 4.55 17.30 -6.73
N THR A 158 5.54 18.12 -7.05
CA THR A 158 6.79 17.64 -7.65
C THR A 158 7.66 17.03 -6.55
N GLN A 159 8.08 15.79 -6.77
CA GLN A 159 8.98 15.04 -5.90
C GLN A 159 10.09 14.40 -6.75
N SER A 160 11.25 14.14 -6.16
CA SER A 160 12.34 13.42 -6.82
C SER A 160 12.31 11.94 -6.45
N THR A 161 12.52 11.07 -7.44
CA THR A 161 12.58 9.62 -7.24
C THR A 161 13.80 9.22 -6.40
N PRO A 162 13.67 8.23 -5.49
CA PRO A 162 12.54 7.34 -5.27
C PRO A 162 11.42 7.95 -4.40
N VAL A 163 10.16 7.68 -4.77
CA VAL A 163 8.96 8.21 -4.08
C VAL A 163 8.08 7.08 -3.59
N LEU A 164 7.36 7.28 -2.48
CA LEU A 164 6.31 6.38 -2.03
C LEU A 164 4.94 6.93 -2.45
N LEU A 165 4.20 6.16 -3.25
CA LEU A 165 2.87 6.57 -3.72
C LEU A 165 1.80 6.25 -2.67
N SER A 166 0.93 7.22 -2.36
CA SER A 166 -0.22 7.04 -1.48
C SER A 166 -1.36 6.29 -2.16
N TYR A 167 -2.34 5.85 -1.36
CA TYR A 167 -3.55 5.26 -1.93
C TYR A 167 -4.27 6.29 -2.80
N GLY A 168 -4.45 5.97 -4.08
CA GLY A 168 -5.17 6.81 -5.04
C GLY A 168 -4.31 7.89 -5.69
N GLU A 169 -3.01 7.89 -5.40
CA GLU A 169 -2.05 8.74 -6.10
C GLU A 169 -1.49 8.03 -7.33
N ARG A 170 -1.20 8.82 -8.36
CA ARG A 170 -0.46 8.43 -9.56
C ARG A 170 0.72 9.36 -9.73
N ALA A 171 1.80 8.83 -10.32
CA ALA A 171 2.95 9.61 -10.72
C ALA A 171 2.98 9.81 -12.24
N GLU A 172 3.39 10.98 -12.67
CA GLU A 172 3.79 11.28 -14.05
C GLU A 172 5.17 11.93 -14.05
N LEU A 173 5.94 11.79 -15.12
CA LEU A 173 7.20 12.54 -15.27
C LEU A 173 6.92 14.03 -15.40
N GLU A 174 7.81 14.85 -14.82
CA GLU A 174 7.73 16.31 -14.95
C GLU A 174 8.13 16.78 -16.35
N ASP A 175 9.24 16.25 -16.86
CA ASP A 175 9.89 16.63 -18.12
C ASP A 175 9.87 15.49 -19.14
N GLU A 176 10.05 15.84 -20.42
CA GLU A 176 10.09 14.90 -21.56
C GLU A 176 11.51 14.43 -21.91
N GLU A 177 12.52 14.70 -21.05
CA GLU A 177 13.90 14.21 -21.23
C GLU A 177 13.98 12.69 -21.28
N TYR A 178 13.13 12.03 -20.49
CA TYR A 178 13.05 10.58 -20.40
C TYR A 178 11.67 10.08 -20.79
N ILE A 179 11.64 8.95 -21.49
CA ILE A 179 10.42 8.23 -21.86
C ILE A 179 10.38 6.94 -21.04
N PRO A 180 9.31 6.70 -20.26
CA PRO A 180 9.17 5.45 -19.52
C PRO A 180 8.82 4.31 -20.49
N VAL A 181 9.43 3.15 -20.29
CA VAL A 181 9.11 1.95 -21.07
C VAL A 181 7.70 1.43 -20.75
N THR A 182 7.22 1.69 -19.53
CA THR A 182 5.88 1.32 -19.07
C THR A 182 4.95 2.52 -19.09
N ASN A 183 3.68 2.28 -19.43
CA ASN A 183 2.65 3.32 -19.39
C ASN A 183 2.27 3.73 -17.96
N VAL A 184 2.65 2.93 -16.96
CA VAL A 184 2.33 3.15 -15.55
C VAL A 184 3.62 3.40 -14.78
N MET A 185 3.64 4.48 -13.98
CA MET A 185 4.76 4.87 -13.13
C MET A 185 4.61 4.28 -11.71
N GLU A 186 4.65 2.95 -11.60
CA GLU A 186 4.55 2.22 -10.33
C GLU A 186 5.68 1.19 -10.22
N GLY A 187 6.24 0.99 -9.02
CA GLY A 187 7.26 -0.03 -8.78
C GLY A 187 8.62 0.36 -9.34
N LEU A 188 9.16 -0.49 -10.21
CA LEU A 188 10.45 -0.28 -10.89
C LEU A 188 10.16 0.10 -12.34
N VAL A 189 10.55 1.31 -12.73
CA VAL A 189 10.32 1.82 -14.09
C VAL A 189 11.66 2.08 -14.75
N ILE A 190 11.84 1.50 -15.94
CA ILE A 190 13.01 1.80 -16.78
C ILE A 190 12.68 3.01 -17.63
N LEU A 191 13.57 3.99 -17.58
CA LEU A 191 13.52 5.22 -18.35
C LEU A 191 14.54 5.13 -19.48
N LYS A 192 14.10 5.52 -20.68
CA LYS A 192 14.96 5.70 -21.84
C LYS A 192 15.16 7.16 -22.11
N LYS A 193 16.37 7.56 -22.51
CA LYS A 193 16.61 8.93 -22.93
C LYS A 193 15.83 9.21 -24.21
N ASN A 194 15.12 10.33 -24.25
CA ASN A 194 14.36 10.74 -25.42
C ASN A 194 15.32 11.21 -26.54
N PRO A 195 15.30 10.59 -27.73
CA PRO A 195 16.15 11.00 -28.85
C PRO A 195 15.74 12.35 -29.46
N GLU A 196 14.49 12.80 -29.26
CA GLU A 196 13.97 14.08 -29.76
C GLU A 196 14.14 15.22 -28.75
N TRP A 197 14.78 14.97 -27.62
CA TRP A 197 15.00 15.98 -26.60
C TRP A 197 16.12 16.94 -27.00
N GLU A 198 15.75 18.07 -27.60
CA GLU A 198 16.60 19.24 -27.70
C GLU A 198 16.64 19.90 -26.31
N GLY A 199 17.72 19.65 -25.56
CA GLY A 199 17.82 20.03 -24.15
C GLY A 199 17.42 21.47 -23.86
N ALA A 200 16.93 21.72 -22.63
CA ALA A 200 16.57 23.03 -22.13
C ALA A 200 17.69 24.05 -22.40
N GLN A 201 17.51 24.88 -23.43
CA GLN A 201 18.30 26.10 -23.59
C GLN A 201 18.00 26.96 -22.37
N ALA A 202 19.07 27.25 -21.61
CA ALA A 202 19.06 28.00 -20.36
C ALA A 202 18.42 29.39 -20.47
#